data_AF-A0A5B2XED2-F1
#
_entry.id   AF-A0A5B2XED2-F1
#
_cell.length_a   1.000
_cell.length_b   1.000
_cell.length_c   1.000
_cell.angle_alpha   90.00
_cell.angle_beta   90.00
_cell.angle_gamma   90.00
#
_symmetry.space_group_name_H-M   'P 1'
#
loop_
_entity.id
_entity.type
_entity.pdbx_description
1 polymer ?
#
loop_
_entity_poly.entity_id
_entity_poly.type
_entity_poly.pdbx_seq_one_letter_code
_entity_poly.pdbx_strand_id
1 'polypeptide(L)'
;MSRLTRVIAVASAVSAIVLAAIPTASADPANPSPALVAGHRPNTWALPGDHAAPEGIARDPYAPYFYTGSTADGTIYRGDLRTGEVRSFLPGGVDGRATAVGMKVDRFGRLIIAGGYTGLVWVYDTGTGSLLHTFDTGISPNFLNDLAVADDGDVYVTDSVQPKLYRIAAEQLDSDAPRTAALPVFADLTGSPIVYRDGFNLNGIVVTPDQRYVIVAHDNDNGLFRIDRRSKEIRRIDLGGAGVDGDGLLIRGHTLYAVSSVDGNRSVVNVVRLDWGYGTGVLERRATNPLLDRPSTAAFDGDAILVVNFQYAVPNPHLPYTVVRVPLADLT
;
A
#
# COMPACT_ATOMS: atom_id res chain seq x y z
N MET A 1 28.48 10.59 -65.41
CA MET A 1 27.70 11.68 -64.79
C MET A 1 27.95 11.62 -63.28
N SER A 2 29.13 12.01 -62.76
CA SER A 2 29.54 13.36 -62.32
C SER A 2 28.53 14.03 -61.37
N ARG A 3 28.87 14.62 -60.23
CA ARG A 3 30.13 14.83 -59.48
C ARG A 3 29.69 15.38 -58.10
N LEU A 4 30.52 15.17 -57.08
CA LEU A 4 30.45 15.83 -55.78
C LEU A 4 30.33 17.37 -55.90
N THR A 5 29.74 18.02 -54.90
CA THR A 5 30.27 19.31 -54.42
C THR A 5 30.04 19.47 -52.91
N ARG A 6 31.13 19.42 -52.14
CA ARG A 6 31.26 20.04 -50.81
C ARG A 6 31.27 21.55 -50.99
N VAL A 7 30.58 22.29 -50.11
CA VAL A 7 30.91 23.68 -49.84
C VAL A 7 31.06 23.85 -48.33
N ILE A 8 32.29 24.17 -47.92
CA ILE A 8 32.63 24.82 -46.66
C ILE A 8 32.96 26.27 -47.01
N ALA A 9 32.34 27.25 -46.35
CA ALA A 9 32.79 28.63 -46.22
C ALA A 9 32.06 29.22 -44.99
N VAL A 10 32.71 29.31 -43.82
CA VAL A 10 33.45 30.46 -43.25
C VAL A 10 32.56 31.66 -42.85
N ALA A 11 32.81 32.09 -41.61
CA ALA A 11 32.07 32.98 -40.74
C ALA A 11 31.82 34.41 -41.23
N SER A 12 30.80 35.03 -40.65
CA SER A 12 30.78 36.46 -40.28
C SER A 12 29.99 36.62 -38.99
N ALA A 13 30.67 37.07 -37.94
CA ALA A 13 30.06 37.47 -36.68
C ALA A 13 29.39 38.83 -36.84
N VAL A 14 28.18 38.99 -36.30
CA VAL A 14 27.58 40.28 -35.97
C VAL A 14 27.07 40.19 -34.54
N SER A 15 27.78 40.87 -33.63
CA SER A 15 27.31 41.12 -32.27
C SER A 15 26.13 42.09 -32.31
N ALA A 16 24.98 41.67 -31.78
CA ALA A 16 23.90 42.58 -31.43
C ALA A 16 23.75 42.55 -29.90
N ILE A 17 24.15 43.65 -29.26
CA ILE A 17 23.84 43.95 -27.87
C ILE A 17 22.35 44.27 -27.81
N VAL A 18 21.56 43.37 -27.21
CA VAL A 18 20.17 43.65 -26.83
C VAL A 18 20.17 44.01 -25.35
N LEU A 19 19.91 45.29 -25.07
CA LEU A 19 19.65 45.79 -23.74
C LEU A 19 18.26 45.30 -23.31
N ALA A 20 18.18 44.23 -22.53
CA ALA A 20 16.92 43.78 -21.95
C ALA A 20 16.51 44.75 -20.83
N ALA A 21 15.43 45.49 -21.05
CA ALA A 21 14.77 46.25 -20.01
C ALA A 21 14.24 45.29 -18.94
N ILE A 22 14.64 45.48 -17.69
CA ILE A 22 14.11 44.75 -16.53
C ILE A 22 12.69 45.27 -16.29
N PRO A 23 11.63 44.45 -16.40
CA PRO A 23 10.33 44.88 -15.93
C PRO A 23 10.35 44.87 -14.39
N THR A 24 10.22 46.06 -13.80
CA THR A 24 9.89 46.21 -12.39
C THR A 24 8.48 45.63 -12.19
N ALA A 25 8.41 44.45 -11.58
CA ALA A 25 7.14 43.86 -11.15
C ALA A 25 6.56 44.74 -10.03
N SER A 26 5.51 45.50 -10.36
CA SER A 26 4.62 46.10 -9.37
C SER A 26 3.92 44.97 -8.62
N ALA A 27 4.13 44.90 -7.32
CA ALA A 27 3.39 44.00 -6.44
C ALA A 27 1.92 44.43 -6.41
N ASP A 28 1.04 43.61 -6.98
CA ASP A 28 -0.40 43.74 -6.80
C ASP A 28 -0.75 43.46 -5.32
N PRO A 29 -1.43 44.38 -4.62
CA PRO A 29 -1.95 44.09 -3.29
C PRO A 29 -3.29 43.34 -3.43
N ALA A 30 -3.44 42.29 -2.62
CA ALA A 30 -4.67 41.52 -2.38
C ALA A 30 -4.98 40.35 -3.34
N ASN A 31 -4.22 39.26 -3.15
CA ASN A 31 -4.85 37.97 -2.89
C ASN A 31 -4.30 37.47 -1.56
N PRO A 32 -5.10 37.32 -0.49
CA PRO A 32 -4.61 36.62 0.68
C PRO A 32 -4.31 35.19 0.23
N SER A 33 -3.04 34.80 0.26
CA SER A 33 -2.70 33.38 0.37
C SER A 33 -3.56 32.81 1.49
N PRO A 34 -4.26 31.67 1.30
CA PRO A 34 -5.01 31.08 2.39
C PRO A 34 -4.03 30.86 3.53
N ALA A 35 -4.19 31.65 4.59
CA ALA A 35 -3.51 31.40 5.85
C ALA A 35 -3.83 29.95 6.21
N LEU A 36 -2.79 29.15 6.49
CA LEU A 36 -2.95 27.83 7.07
C LEU A 36 -3.88 27.98 8.28
N VAL A 37 -5.13 27.54 8.13
CA VAL A 37 -6.04 27.39 9.25
C VAL A 37 -5.42 26.28 10.09
N ALA A 38 -4.65 26.67 11.11
CA ALA A 38 -4.26 25.78 12.17
C ALA A 38 -5.56 25.30 12.84
N GLY A 39 -6.04 24.11 12.47
CA GLY A 39 -7.20 23.52 13.16
C GLY A 39 -8.00 22.45 12.42
N HIS A 40 -7.94 22.33 11.08
CA HIS A 40 -8.71 21.29 10.38
C HIS A 40 -7.83 20.38 9.56
N ARG A 41 -7.47 19.23 10.14
CA ARG A 41 -6.85 18.14 9.39
C ARG A 41 -7.90 17.54 8.45
N PRO A 42 -7.62 17.36 7.16
CA PRO A 42 -8.54 16.66 6.26
C PRO A 42 -8.89 15.29 6.82
N ASN A 43 -10.13 14.86 6.63
CA ASN A 43 -10.58 13.50 6.91
C ASN A 43 -10.92 12.70 5.64
N THR A 44 -10.85 13.34 4.47
CA THR A 44 -11.05 12.71 3.17
C THR A 44 -10.08 13.31 2.16
N TRP A 45 -9.46 12.45 1.36
CA TRP A 45 -8.55 12.80 0.26
C TRP A 45 -9.10 12.22 -1.02
N ALA A 46 -9.45 13.08 -1.99
CA ALA A 46 -9.88 12.66 -3.31
C ALA A 46 -8.67 12.27 -4.16
N LEU A 47 -8.70 11.08 -4.75
CA LEU A 47 -7.71 10.66 -5.72
C LEU A 47 -7.96 11.35 -7.08
N PRO A 48 -6.90 11.75 -7.80
CA PRO A 48 -7.05 12.38 -9.10
C PRO A 48 -7.50 11.35 -10.16
N GLY A 49 -8.46 11.77 -10.99
CA GLY A 49 -8.99 10.95 -12.09
C GLY A 49 -10.12 10.01 -11.67
N ASP A 50 -10.59 9.23 -12.65
CA ASP A 50 -11.72 8.29 -12.58
C ASP A 50 -11.29 6.82 -12.67
N HIS A 51 -10.01 6.57 -12.96
CA HIS A 51 -9.43 5.23 -13.14
C HIS A 51 -8.41 4.84 -12.06
N ALA A 52 -8.38 5.54 -10.93
CA ALA A 52 -7.39 5.32 -9.88
C ALA A 52 -7.46 3.91 -9.25
N ALA A 53 -8.66 3.31 -9.17
CA ALA A 53 -8.90 1.95 -8.68
C ALA A 53 -7.99 1.53 -7.49
N PRO A 54 -8.03 2.28 -6.38
CA PRO A 54 -7.00 2.18 -5.36
C PRO A 54 -7.22 0.97 -4.45
N GLU A 55 -6.19 0.21 -4.14
CA GLU A 55 -6.32 -0.95 -3.25
C GLU A 55 -5.43 -0.79 -2.02
N GLY A 56 -4.10 -0.65 -2.18
CA GLY A 56 -3.22 -0.62 -1.01
C GLY A 56 -3.12 0.76 -0.37
N ILE A 57 -2.74 0.80 0.90
CA ILE A 57 -2.37 2.04 1.59
C ILE A 57 -1.19 1.86 2.55
N ALA A 58 -0.28 2.84 2.56
CA ALA A 58 0.82 2.92 3.51
C ALA A 58 0.91 4.32 4.14
N ARG A 59 1.12 4.39 5.45
CA ARG A 59 1.41 5.62 6.18
C ARG A 59 2.91 5.73 6.43
N ASP A 60 3.52 6.85 6.03
CA ASP A 60 4.91 7.15 6.38
C ASP A 60 5.03 7.53 7.88
N PRO A 61 5.74 6.77 8.72
CA PRO A 61 5.80 7.07 10.15
C PRO A 61 6.52 8.39 10.49
N TYR A 62 7.33 8.95 9.58
CA TYR A 62 8.19 10.11 9.84
C TYR A 62 7.87 11.34 8.98
N ALA A 63 7.11 11.18 7.90
CA ALA A 63 6.65 12.26 7.05
C ALA A 63 5.13 12.47 7.20
N PRO A 64 4.54 13.57 6.72
CA PRO A 64 3.08 13.79 6.74
C PRO A 64 2.36 13.10 5.56
N TYR A 65 2.90 11.99 5.05
CA TYR A 65 2.44 11.41 3.80
C TYR A 65 1.79 10.03 4.00
N PHE A 66 0.75 9.78 3.24
CA PHE A 66 0.35 8.41 2.92
C PHE A 66 0.56 8.14 1.43
N TYR A 67 0.64 6.87 1.09
CA TYR A 67 0.74 6.36 -0.26
C TYR A 67 -0.42 5.41 -0.52
N THR A 68 -0.95 5.41 -1.74
CA THR A 68 -1.95 4.43 -2.18
C THR A 68 -1.72 4.06 -3.64
N GLY A 69 -1.98 2.80 -3.98
CA GLY A 69 -1.61 2.19 -5.26
C GLY A 69 -2.82 1.92 -6.13
N SER A 70 -2.65 2.11 -7.43
CA SER A 70 -3.63 1.81 -8.46
C SER A 70 -3.51 0.36 -8.92
N THR A 71 -4.62 -0.38 -8.82
CA THR A 71 -4.71 -1.72 -9.39
C THR A 71 -4.83 -1.73 -10.91
N ALA A 72 -5.19 -0.57 -11.52
CA ALA A 72 -5.44 -0.44 -12.94
C ALA A 72 -4.15 -0.29 -13.79
N ASP A 73 -3.15 0.41 -13.25
CA ASP A 73 -1.93 0.76 -13.99
C ASP A 73 -0.65 0.79 -13.14
N GLY A 74 -0.75 0.54 -11.83
CA GLY A 74 0.39 0.59 -10.91
C GLY A 74 0.87 2.00 -10.55
N THR A 75 0.10 3.04 -10.84
CA THR A 75 0.37 4.40 -10.33
C THR A 75 0.38 4.38 -8.80
N ILE A 76 1.34 5.06 -8.19
CA ILE A 76 1.35 5.34 -6.75
C ILE A 76 1.02 6.81 -6.53
N TYR A 77 -0.05 7.06 -5.79
CA TYR A 77 -0.43 8.39 -5.33
C TYR A 77 0.18 8.66 -3.96
N ARG A 78 0.57 9.91 -3.72
CA ARG A 78 0.99 10.41 -2.41
C ARG A 78 0.04 11.50 -1.96
N GLY A 79 -0.57 11.31 -0.80
CA GLY A 79 -1.43 12.31 -0.15
C GLY A 79 -0.74 13.00 1.02
N ASP A 80 -0.89 14.31 1.13
CA ASP A 80 -0.41 15.13 2.25
C ASP A 80 -1.50 15.25 3.32
N LEU A 81 -1.17 14.77 4.53
CA LEU A 81 -2.08 14.72 5.66
C LEU A 81 -2.35 16.07 6.30
N ARG A 82 -1.59 17.11 5.95
CA ARG A 82 -1.76 18.48 6.44
C ARG A 82 -2.58 19.32 5.46
N THR A 83 -2.29 19.20 4.16
CA THR A 83 -2.89 20.07 3.14
C THR A 83 -4.11 19.48 2.46
N GLY A 84 -4.26 18.14 2.45
CA GLY A 84 -5.32 17.48 1.70
C GLY A 84 -4.97 17.21 0.24
N GLU A 85 -3.80 17.67 -0.22
CA GLU A 85 -3.35 17.45 -1.60
C GLU A 85 -3.05 15.98 -1.85
N VAL A 86 -3.50 15.45 -2.99
CA VAL A 86 -3.08 14.15 -3.52
C VAL A 86 -2.52 14.35 -4.91
N ARG A 87 -1.34 13.75 -5.17
CA ARG A 87 -0.69 13.78 -6.49
C ARG A 87 -0.11 12.42 -6.85
N SER A 88 0.08 12.18 -8.14
CA SER A 88 0.92 11.08 -8.59
C SER A 88 2.34 11.25 -8.04
N PHE A 89 2.87 10.20 -7.43
CA PHE A 89 4.23 10.13 -6.91
C PHE A 89 5.12 9.25 -7.79
N LEU A 90 4.65 8.03 -8.09
CA LEU A 90 5.29 7.15 -9.07
C LEU A 90 4.30 6.90 -10.21
N PRO A 91 4.63 7.26 -11.46
CA PRO A 91 3.78 6.99 -12.61
C PRO A 91 3.56 5.48 -12.83
N GLY A 92 2.37 5.09 -13.30
CA GLY A 92 2.04 3.71 -13.65
C GLY A 92 2.87 3.14 -14.80
N GLY A 93 3.00 1.82 -14.84
CA GLY A 93 3.77 1.07 -15.86
C GLY A 93 5.30 1.16 -15.75
N VAL A 94 5.83 2.07 -14.93
CA VAL A 94 7.28 2.21 -14.70
C VAL A 94 7.82 0.99 -13.96
N ASP A 95 9.01 0.51 -14.32
CA ASP A 95 9.68 -0.67 -13.74
C ASP A 95 8.87 -1.98 -13.85
N GLY A 96 7.97 -2.05 -14.83
CA GLY A 96 7.06 -3.19 -15.00
C GLY A 96 5.89 -3.21 -14.01
N ARG A 97 5.70 -2.13 -13.24
CA ARG A 97 4.60 -2.00 -12.27
C ARG A 97 3.27 -1.72 -12.98
N ALA A 98 2.63 -2.79 -13.43
CA ALA A 98 1.32 -2.75 -14.10
C ALA A 98 0.14 -2.72 -13.11
N THR A 99 0.39 -2.98 -11.83
CA THR A 99 -0.58 -2.93 -10.73
C THR A 99 0.17 -2.67 -9.43
N ALA A 100 -0.52 -2.14 -8.42
CA ALA A 100 -0.01 -1.92 -7.08
C ALA A 100 -1.13 -2.23 -6.08
N VAL A 101 -0.92 -3.30 -5.31
CA VAL A 101 -1.88 -3.85 -4.35
C VAL A 101 -1.40 -3.45 -2.95
N GLY A 102 -1.14 -4.40 -2.05
CA GLY A 102 -0.68 -4.10 -0.69
C GLY A 102 0.67 -3.38 -0.62
N MET A 103 0.82 -2.53 0.39
CA MET A 103 2.03 -1.73 0.59
C MET A 103 2.28 -1.33 2.04
N LYS A 104 3.55 -1.06 2.37
CA LYS A 104 3.98 -0.47 3.64
C LYS A 104 5.18 0.45 3.43
N VAL A 105 5.33 1.44 4.31
CA VAL A 105 6.56 2.23 4.43
C VAL A 105 7.29 1.74 5.67
N ASP A 106 8.54 1.35 5.52
CA ASP A 106 9.36 0.92 6.66
C ASP A 106 10.04 2.10 7.38
N ARG A 107 10.81 1.77 8.43
CA ARG A 107 11.47 2.79 9.25
C ARG A 107 12.58 3.58 8.54
N PHE A 108 13.01 3.13 7.37
CA PHE A 108 14.10 3.74 6.60
C PHE A 108 13.56 4.61 5.45
N GLY A 109 12.24 4.79 5.35
CA GLY A 109 11.63 5.52 4.25
C GLY A 109 11.62 4.73 2.95
N ARG A 110 11.57 3.38 3.04
CA ARG A 110 11.39 2.52 1.86
C ARG A 110 9.91 2.18 1.72
N LEU A 111 9.32 2.52 0.57
CA LEU A 111 7.97 2.10 0.17
C LEU A 111 8.06 0.73 -0.49
N ILE A 112 7.51 -0.29 0.16
CA ILE A 112 7.49 -1.67 -0.31
C ILE A 112 6.08 -1.98 -0.85
N ILE A 113 5.98 -2.54 -2.06
CA ILE A 113 4.75 -2.66 -2.82
C ILE A 113 4.61 -4.09 -3.36
N ALA A 114 3.53 -4.78 -3.02
CA ALA A 114 3.13 -6.04 -3.62
C ALA A 114 2.44 -5.80 -4.96
N GLY A 115 2.82 -6.57 -5.97
CA GLY A 115 2.43 -6.36 -7.36
C GLY A 115 1.28 -7.21 -7.86
N GLY A 116 0.47 -7.80 -6.97
CA GLY A 116 -0.67 -8.61 -7.40
C GLY A 116 -0.25 -9.69 -8.38
N TYR A 117 -0.90 -9.71 -9.55
CA TYR A 117 -0.68 -10.71 -10.60
C TYR A 117 0.69 -10.62 -11.30
N THR A 118 1.49 -9.58 -11.07
CA THR A 118 2.84 -9.51 -11.67
C THR A 118 3.80 -10.50 -11.03
N GLY A 119 3.54 -10.93 -9.79
CA GLY A 119 4.45 -11.77 -9.01
C GLY A 119 5.67 -11.01 -8.51
N LEU A 120 5.66 -9.68 -8.59
CA LEU A 120 6.76 -8.81 -8.21
C LEU A 120 6.47 -8.06 -6.91
N VAL A 121 7.52 -7.82 -6.13
CA VAL A 121 7.54 -6.83 -5.05
C VAL A 121 8.56 -5.77 -5.42
N TRP A 122 8.17 -4.50 -5.36
CA TRP A 122 9.10 -3.39 -5.57
C TRP A 122 9.37 -2.66 -4.26
N VAL A 123 10.58 -2.09 -4.16
CA VAL A 123 11.01 -1.26 -3.04
C VAL A 123 11.50 0.07 -3.62
N TYR A 124 10.88 1.18 -3.23
CA TYR A 124 11.24 2.53 -3.66
C TYR A 124 11.68 3.39 -2.48
N ASP A 125 12.60 4.31 -2.71
CA ASP A 125 12.92 5.38 -1.75
C ASP A 125 11.80 6.44 -1.75
N THR A 126 11.21 6.75 -0.59
CA THR A 126 10.07 7.68 -0.50
C THR A 126 10.46 9.15 -0.70
N GLY A 127 11.74 9.50 -0.53
CA GLY A 127 12.25 10.86 -0.70
C GLY A 127 12.50 11.22 -2.16
N THR A 128 13.11 10.29 -2.91
CA THR A 128 13.56 10.48 -4.30
C THR A 128 12.64 9.82 -5.32
N GLY A 129 11.87 8.80 -4.92
CA GLY A 129 11.10 7.96 -5.84
C GLY A 129 11.92 6.94 -6.62
N SER A 130 13.21 6.76 -6.28
CA SER A 130 14.10 5.83 -6.97
C SER A 130 13.77 4.39 -6.64
N LEU A 131 13.78 3.50 -7.63
CA LEU A 131 13.70 2.06 -7.41
C LEU A 131 14.98 1.57 -6.69
N LEU A 132 14.79 0.91 -5.55
CA LEU A 132 15.86 0.33 -4.74
C LEU A 132 15.98 -1.17 -4.96
N HIS A 133 14.87 -1.91 -5.04
CA HIS A 133 14.90 -3.37 -5.23
C HIS A 133 13.65 -3.87 -5.94
N THR A 134 13.79 -4.99 -6.64
CA THR A 134 12.69 -5.79 -7.18
C THR A 134 12.87 -7.24 -6.75
N PHE A 135 11.82 -7.86 -6.21
CA PHE A 135 11.79 -9.28 -5.89
C PHE A 135 10.76 -9.98 -6.76
N ASP A 136 11.11 -11.13 -7.32
CA ASP A 136 10.27 -11.87 -8.26
C ASP A 136 10.02 -13.29 -7.76
N THR A 137 8.74 -13.69 -7.69
CA THR A 137 8.36 -15.06 -7.35
C THR A 137 8.81 -16.08 -8.40
N GLY A 138 8.95 -15.66 -9.67
CA GLY A 138 9.30 -16.51 -10.80
C GLY A 138 8.25 -17.56 -11.16
N ILE A 139 7.03 -17.44 -10.63
CA ILE A 139 5.95 -18.41 -10.83
C ILE A 139 4.69 -17.75 -11.36
N SER A 140 3.89 -18.49 -12.13
CA SER A 140 2.57 -18.08 -12.62
C SER A 140 1.66 -19.31 -12.68
N PRO A 141 0.37 -19.21 -12.28
CA PRO A 141 -0.31 -18.02 -11.77
C PRO A 141 0.21 -17.62 -10.38
N ASN A 142 0.07 -16.35 -10.02
CA ASN A 142 0.40 -15.80 -8.70
C ASN A 142 -0.53 -14.61 -8.41
N PHE A 143 -0.62 -14.21 -7.15
CA PHE A 143 -1.21 -12.93 -6.79
C PHE A 143 -0.65 -12.46 -5.44
N LEU A 144 0.43 -11.67 -5.48
CA LEU A 144 1.01 -11.09 -4.27
C LEU A 144 0.09 -9.98 -3.75
N ASN A 145 -0.62 -10.26 -2.66
CA ASN A 145 -1.74 -9.42 -2.26
C ASN A 145 -1.30 -8.36 -1.26
N ASP A 146 -0.89 -8.78 -0.07
CA ASP A 146 -0.63 -7.86 1.03
C ASP A 146 0.71 -8.14 1.72
N LEU A 147 1.23 -7.15 2.45
CA LEU A 147 2.52 -7.25 3.13
C LEU A 147 2.59 -6.57 4.49
N ALA A 148 3.43 -7.14 5.36
CA ALA A 148 3.72 -6.65 6.69
C ALA A 148 5.24 -6.55 6.93
N VAL A 149 5.66 -5.50 7.63
CA VAL A 149 7.07 -5.27 8.01
C VAL A 149 7.22 -5.54 9.51
N ALA A 150 8.16 -6.40 9.88
CA ALA A 150 8.53 -6.68 11.26
C ALA A 150 9.54 -5.65 11.81
N ASP A 151 9.71 -5.60 13.12
CA ASP A 151 10.60 -4.63 13.79
C ASP A 151 12.09 -4.88 13.49
N ASP A 152 12.46 -6.11 13.11
CA ASP A 152 13.80 -6.44 12.62
C ASP A 152 14.02 -6.03 11.17
N GLY A 153 12.98 -5.60 10.45
CA GLY A 153 13.03 -5.16 9.06
C GLY A 153 12.67 -6.25 8.05
N ASP A 154 12.35 -7.46 8.51
CA ASP A 154 11.81 -8.49 7.62
C ASP A 154 10.46 -8.07 7.03
N VAL A 155 10.23 -8.43 5.78
CA VAL A 155 8.94 -8.21 5.11
C VAL A 155 8.32 -9.55 4.79
N TYR A 156 7.07 -9.76 5.20
CA TYR A 156 6.28 -10.94 4.86
C TYR A 156 5.22 -10.58 3.84
N VAL A 157 5.01 -11.43 2.84
CA VAL A 157 4.12 -11.15 1.69
C VAL A 157 3.22 -12.35 1.43
N THR A 158 1.91 -12.12 1.40
CA THR A 158 0.91 -13.15 1.09
C THR A 158 0.79 -13.38 -0.42
N ASP A 159 0.47 -14.61 -0.80
CA ASP A 159 0.02 -14.93 -2.15
C ASP A 159 -1.38 -15.54 -2.07
N SER A 160 -2.33 -14.91 -2.75
CA SER A 160 -3.74 -15.31 -2.67
C SER A 160 -4.07 -16.55 -3.48
N VAL A 161 -3.21 -16.99 -4.40
CA VAL A 161 -3.50 -18.13 -5.29
C VAL A 161 -2.43 -19.23 -5.24
N GLN A 162 -1.26 -18.95 -4.66
CA GLN A 162 -0.23 -19.96 -4.37
C GLN A 162 -0.16 -20.22 -2.87
N PRO A 163 -0.09 -21.50 -2.41
CA PRO A 163 -0.02 -21.85 -0.98
C PRO A 163 1.37 -21.57 -0.40
N LYS A 164 1.80 -20.32 -0.46
CA LYS A 164 3.13 -19.84 -0.07
C LYS A 164 2.99 -18.53 0.70
N LEU A 165 3.72 -18.44 1.80
CA LEU A 165 4.04 -17.17 2.45
C LEU A 165 5.50 -16.85 2.13
N TYR A 166 5.76 -15.63 1.66
CA TYR A 166 7.10 -15.19 1.28
C TYR A 166 7.74 -14.33 2.37
N ARG A 167 9.08 -14.23 2.35
CA ARG A 167 9.84 -13.31 3.20
C ARG A 167 11.00 -12.68 2.44
N ILE A 168 11.09 -11.37 2.51
CA ILE A 168 12.31 -10.62 2.21
C ILE A 168 13.02 -10.36 3.55
N ALA A 169 14.22 -10.90 3.71
CA ALA A 169 15.01 -10.66 4.90
C ALA A 169 15.52 -9.21 4.92
N ALA A 170 15.61 -8.59 6.10
CA ALA A 170 16.07 -7.22 6.26
C ALA A 170 17.39 -6.95 5.53
N GLU A 171 18.35 -7.88 5.62
CA GLU A 171 19.68 -7.74 5.01
C GLU A 171 19.63 -7.72 3.47
N GLN A 172 18.56 -8.27 2.85
CA GLN A 172 18.36 -8.18 1.40
C GLN A 172 17.98 -6.77 0.96
N LEU A 173 17.39 -5.97 1.85
CA LEU A 173 16.98 -4.59 1.58
C LEU A 173 18.11 -3.58 1.86
N ASP A 174 19.15 -3.99 2.57
CA ASP A 174 20.27 -3.12 3.00
C ASP A 174 21.37 -2.96 1.93
N SER A 175 21.20 -3.54 0.74
CA SER A 175 22.14 -3.33 -0.37
C SER A 175 21.90 -2.00 -1.09
N ASP A 176 22.99 -1.29 -1.39
CA ASP A 176 22.96 0.02 -2.08
C ASP A 176 22.75 0.00 -3.60
N ALA A 177 22.57 -1.18 -4.22
CA ALA A 177 22.43 -1.30 -5.66
C ALA A 177 21.05 -1.89 -6.00
N PRO A 178 20.33 -1.33 -6.99
CA PRO A 178 19.14 -1.94 -7.54
C PRO A 178 19.38 -3.40 -7.90
N ARG A 179 18.66 -4.29 -7.21
CA ARG A 179 18.74 -5.72 -7.44
C ARG A 179 17.37 -6.24 -7.83
N THR A 180 17.34 -6.95 -8.95
CA THR A 180 16.30 -7.95 -9.19
C THR A 180 16.76 -9.25 -8.53
N ALA A 181 15.97 -9.78 -7.61
CA ALA A 181 16.26 -11.01 -6.89
C ALA A 181 15.04 -11.93 -6.86
N ALA A 182 15.25 -13.22 -6.62
CA ALA A 182 14.15 -14.13 -6.34
C ALA A 182 13.49 -13.76 -5.00
N LEU A 183 12.17 -13.85 -4.91
CA LEU A 183 11.39 -13.69 -3.68
C LEU A 183 11.40 -15.01 -2.89
N PRO A 184 12.10 -15.09 -1.73
CA PRO A 184 12.23 -16.36 -1.00
C PRO A 184 10.93 -16.80 -0.33
N VAL A 185 10.67 -18.11 -0.35
CA VAL A 185 9.56 -18.72 0.39
C VAL A 185 9.90 -18.81 1.87
N PHE A 186 9.07 -18.20 2.71
CA PHE A 186 9.16 -18.32 4.16
C PHE A 186 8.55 -19.63 4.66
N ALA A 187 7.31 -19.92 4.21
CA ALA A 187 6.58 -21.13 4.53
C ALA A 187 5.82 -21.65 3.31
N ASP A 188 5.94 -22.95 3.06
CA ASP A 188 5.03 -23.69 2.18
C ASP A 188 3.80 -24.11 3.01
N LEU A 189 2.62 -23.71 2.56
CA LEU A 189 1.36 -23.90 3.26
C LEU A 189 0.65 -25.20 2.80
N THR A 190 1.25 -25.93 1.86
CA THR A 190 0.70 -27.20 1.38
C THR A 190 0.61 -28.22 2.52
N GLY A 191 -0.58 -28.77 2.74
CA GLY A 191 -0.84 -29.70 3.85
C GLY A 191 -0.90 -29.05 5.24
N SER A 192 -0.84 -27.72 5.31
CA SER A 192 -1.08 -26.98 6.56
C SER A 192 -2.57 -26.87 6.87
N PRO A 193 -2.94 -26.37 8.07
CA PRO A 193 -4.33 -26.01 8.37
C PRO A 193 -4.94 -24.92 7.45
N ILE A 194 -4.13 -24.16 6.70
CA ILE A 194 -4.59 -23.18 5.72
C ILE A 194 -4.79 -23.91 4.39
N VAL A 195 -6.04 -24.23 4.05
CA VAL A 195 -6.37 -25.02 2.84
C VAL A 195 -6.76 -24.09 1.69
N TYR A 196 -5.94 -24.03 0.66
CA TYR A 196 -6.23 -23.22 -0.52
C TYR A 196 -7.33 -23.85 -1.38
N ARG A 197 -8.25 -23.02 -1.88
CA ARG A 197 -9.32 -23.36 -2.82
C ARG A 197 -9.28 -22.39 -4.00
N ASP A 198 -10.09 -22.64 -5.03
CA ASP A 198 -10.22 -21.70 -6.16
C ASP A 198 -10.59 -20.29 -5.68
N GLY A 199 -10.07 -19.26 -6.35
CA GLY A 199 -10.22 -17.86 -5.94
C GLY A 199 -9.12 -17.39 -4.98
N PHE A 200 -9.39 -16.28 -4.27
CA PHE A 200 -8.44 -15.70 -3.33
C PHE A 200 -8.45 -16.43 -1.98
N ASN A 201 -7.25 -16.66 -1.43
CA ASN A 201 -7.02 -17.37 -0.18
C ASN A 201 -6.37 -16.45 0.86
N LEU A 202 -5.04 -16.52 1.05
CA LEU A 202 -4.39 -15.59 1.95
C LEU A 202 -4.49 -14.17 1.40
N ASN A 203 -4.91 -13.26 2.27
CA ASN A 203 -5.13 -11.88 1.91
C ASN A 203 -4.36 -10.98 2.88
N GLY A 204 -5.04 -10.31 3.81
CA GLY A 204 -4.42 -9.43 4.79
C GLY A 204 -3.41 -10.09 5.69
N ILE A 205 -2.40 -9.31 6.09
CA ILE A 205 -1.27 -9.78 6.90
C ILE A 205 -0.80 -8.72 7.89
N VAL A 206 -0.42 -9.17 9.08
CA VAL A 206 0.21 -8.31 10.10
C VAL A 206 1.21 -9.10 10.95
N VAL A 207 2.23 -8.44 11.48
CA VAL A 207 3.15 -9.02 12.48
C VAL A 207 2.65 -8.64 13.87
N THR A 208 2.64 -9.60 14.80
CA THR A 208 2.18 -9.33 16.18
C THR A 208 3.13 -8.38 16.90
N PRO A 209 2.64 -7.56 17.85
CA PRO A 209 3.49 -6.61 18.58
C PRO A 209 4.65 -7.23 19.35
N ASP A 210 4.53 -8.49 19.78
CA ASP A 210 5.63 -9.24 20.41
C ASP A 210 6.63 -9.82 19.41
N GLN A 211 6.44 -9.52 18.11
CA GLN A 211 7.25 -9.96 16.98
C GLN A 211 7.34 -11.48 16.83
N ARG A 212 6.46 -12.25 17.49
CA ARG A 212 6.54 -13.70 17.48
C ARG A 212 5.81 -14.32 16.30
N TYR A 213 4.69 -13.74 15.91
CA TYR A 213 3.79 -14.33 14.92
C TYR A 213 3.56 -13.40 13.73
N VAL A 214 3.33 -14.02 12.58
CA VAL A 214 2.60 -13.41 11.47
C VAL A 214 1.15 -13.87 11.58
N ILE A 215 0.21 -12.94 11.58
CA ILE A 215 -1.23 -13.23 11.46
C ILE A 215 -1.64 -12.95 10.02
N VAL A 216 -2.36 -13.89 9.43
CA VAL A 216 -2.92 -13.79 8.08
C VAL A 216 -4.42 -14.03 8.11
N ALA A 217 -5.14 -13.29 7.27
CA ALA A 217 -6.54 -13.57 6.94
C ALA A 217 -6.62 -14.56 5.78
N HIS A 218 -7.64 -15.42 5.82
CA HIS A 218 -7.93 -16.41 4.79
C HIS A 218 -9.37 -16.27 4.33
N ASP A 219 -9.56 -15.66 3.15
CA ASP A 219 -10.88 -15.29 2.62
C ASP A 219 -11.77 -16.52 2.41
N ASN A 220 -11.21 -17.57 1.79
CA ASN A 220 -11.92 -18.82 1.52
C ASN A 220 -12.36 -19.61 2.77
N ASP A 221 -11.92 -19.21 3.97
CA ASP A 221 -12.27 -19.87 5.24
C ASP A 221 -12.82 -18.90 6.29
N ASN A 222 -13.01 -17.62 5.93
CA ASN A 222 -13.44 -16.53 6.82
C ASN A 222 -12.74 -16.59 8.18
N GLY A 223 -11.41 -16.79 8.14
CA GLY A 223 -10.63 -17.18 9.30
C GLY A 223 -9.32 -16.42 9.41
N LEU A 224 -8.83 -16.34 10.64
CA LEU A 224 -7.50 -15.82 10.95
C LEU A 224 -6.59 -16.96 11.37
N PHE A 225 -5.35 -16.92 10.91
CA PHE A 225 -4.32 -17.89 11.27
C PHE A 225 -3.09 -17.16 11.76
N ARG A 226 -2.43 -17.69 12.79
CA ARG A 226 -1.10 -17.25 13.21
C ARG A 226 -0.05 -18.26 12.78
N ILE A 227 1.11 -17.75 12.40
CA ILE A 227 2.28 -18.50 11.97
C ILE A 227 3.45 -18.06 12.85
N ASP A 228 4.02 -18.98 13.63
CA ASP A 228 5.18 -18.68 14.46
C ASP A 228 6.39 -18.40 13.56
N ARG A 229 7.02 -17.23 13.71
CA ARG A 229 8.09 -16.77 12.83
C ARG A 229 9.34 -17.65 12.91
N ARG A 230 9.52 -18.38 14.01
CA ARG A 230 10.69 -19.24 14.26
C ARG A 230 10.41 -20.70 13.92
N SER A 231 9.35 -21.28 14.49
CA SER A 231 9.04 -22.70 14.28
C SER A 231 8.27 -22.96 12.99
N LYS A 232 7.68 -21.92 12.39
CA LYS A 232 6.74 -21.99 11.26
C LYS A 232 5.48 -22.79 11.58
N GLU A 233 5.18 -22.98 12.87
CA GLU A 233 3.95 -23.62 13.29
C GLU A 233 2.75 -22.75 12.91
N ILE A 234 1.75 -23.34 12.25
CA ILE A 234 0.55 -22.67 11.77
C ILE A 234 -0.64 -23.12 12.62
N ARG A 235 -1.38 -22.16 13.19
CA ARG A 235 -2.60 -22.44 13.96
C ARG A 235 -3.69 -21.45 13.61
N ARG A 236 -4.92 -21.93 13.49
CA ARG A 236 -6.11 -21.07 13.46
C ARG A 236 -6.22 -20.31 14.78
N ILE A 237 -6.64 -19.05 14.71
CA ILE A 237 -7.04 -18.26 15.87
C ILE A 237 -8.50 -18.59 16.16
N ASP A 238 -8.79 -19.15 17.34
CA ASP A 238 -10.16 -19.51 17.72
C ASP A 238 -10.94 -18.28 18.18
N LEU A 239 -11.97 -17.91 17.41
CA LEU A 239 -12.86 -16.78 17.71
C LEU A 239 -14.24 -17.24 18.23
N GLY A 240 -14.35 -18.47 18.74
CA GLY A 240 -15.61 -19.01 19.27
C GLY A 240 -16.68 -19.21 18.19
N GLY A 241 -16.26 -19.54 16.96
CA GLY A 241 -17.14 -19.72 15.81
C GLY A 241 -17.47 -18.44 15.02
N ALA A 242 -16.97 -17.27 15.45
CA ALA A 242 -17.10 -16.06 14.65
C ALA A 242 -16.19 -16.11 13.41
N GLY A 243 -16.77 -15.89 12.23
CA GLY A 243 -16.02 -15.67 10.99
C GLY A 243 -15.52 -14.23 10.90
N VAL A 244 -14.24 -14.08 10.55
CA VAL A 244 -13.59 -12.80 10.28
C VAL A 244 -12.85 -12.93 8.95
N ASP A 245 -13.36 -12.21 7.98
CA ASP A 245 -12.66 -11.82 6.77
C ASP A 245 -11.75 -10.61 7.06
N GLY A 246 -10.75 -10.42 6.21
CA GLY A 246 -9.81 -9.32 6.36
C GLY A 246 -8.99 -9.16 5.10
N ASP A 247 -9.38 -8.19 4.27
CA ASP A 247 -8.55 -7.73 3.17
C ASP A 247 -7.34 -6.99 3.79
N GLY A 248 -7.55 -5.86 4.45
CA GLY A 248 -6.52 -5.23 5.29
C GLY A 248 -6.52 -5.67 6.76
N LEU A 249 -5.35 -6.00 7.31
CA LEU A 249 -5.15 -6.23 8.76
C LEU A 249 -4.30 -5.15 9.44
N LEU A 250 -4.73 -4.72 10.62
CA LEU A 250 -3.96 -3.85 11.52
C LEU A 250 -4.01 -4.38 12.94
N ILE A 251 -2.92 -4.25 13.70
CA ILE A 251 -2.90 -4.67 15.10
C ILE A 251 -2.28 -3.61 16.01
N ARG A 252 -2.93 -3.36 17.16
CA ARG A 252 -2.39 -2.51 18.23
C ARG A 252 -2.59 -3.17 19.57
N GLY A 253 -1.49 -3.51 20.24
CA GLY A 253 -1.53 -4.38 21.41
C GLY A 253 -2.25 -5.70 21.06
N HIS A 254 -3.32 -6.01 21.77
CA HIS A 254 -4.12 -7.21 21.53
C HIS A 254 -5.42 -6.94 20.78
N THR A 255 -5.54 -5.78 20.13
CA THR A 255 -6.71 -5.45 19.30
C THR A 255 -6.32 -5.52 17.83
N LEU A 256 -6.93 -6.45 17.11
CA LEU A 256 -6.82 -6.59 15.67
C LEU A 256 -8.03 -5.91 15.01
N TYR A 257 -7.76 -5.12 13.98
CA TYR A 257 -8.74 -4.48 13.11
C TYR A 257 -8.61 -5.13 11.74
N ALA A 258 -9.65 -5.84 11.30
CA ALA A 258 -9.71 -6.41 9.97
C ALA A 258 -10.71 -5.62 9.13
N VAL A 259 -10.20 -4.91 8.12
CA VAL A 259 -11.00 -4.20 7.14
C VAL A 259 -11.60 -5.23 6.20
N SER A 260 -12.90 -5.18 5.99
CA SER A 260 -13.58 -6.06 5.05
C SER A 260 -14.59 -5.29 4.22
N SER A 261 -14.59 -5.61 2.93
CA SER A 261 -15.75 -5.41 2.09
C SER A 261 -15.76 -6.36 0.88
N VAL A 262 -16.53 -7.45 0.97
CA VAL A 262 -16.90 -8.23 -0.23
C VAL A 262 -18.30 -8.83 -0.03
N ASP A 263 -19.11 -8.82 -1.08
CA ASP A 263 -20.49 -9.33 -1.19
C ASP A 263 -21.53 -8.84 -0.15
N GLY A 264 -22.58 -8.15 -0.62
CA GLY A 264 -23.71 -7.70 0.22
C GLY A 264 -23.53 -6.33 0.90
N ASN A 265 -22.55 -5.53 0.48
CA ASN A 265 -22.41 -4.10 0.82
C ASN A 265 -22.18 -3.78 2.31
N ARG A 266 -21.50 -4.66 3.06
CA ARG A 266 -21.14 -4.41 4.46
C ARG A 266 -19.70 -3.90 4.55
N SER A 267 -19.48 -2.62 4.29
CA SER A 267 -18.22 -1.94 4.64
C SER A 267 -18.06 -1.99 6.16
N VAL A 268 -17.18 -2.85 6.65
CA VAL A 268 -16.96 -3.03 8.09
C VAL A 268 -15.49 -3.05 8.46
N VAL A 269 -15.23 -2.71 9.72
CA VAL A 269 -13.99 -3.04 10.41
C VAL A 269 -14.33 -4.04 11.51
N ASN A 270 -13.95 -5.30 11.34
CA ASN A 270 -14.04 -6.31 12.38
C ASN A 270 -13.03 -5.97 13.47
N VAL A 271 -13.49 -5.71 14.69
CA VAL A 271 -12.62 -5.42 15.84
C VAL A 271 -12.55 -6.68 16.71
N VAL A 272 -11.38 -7.30 16.73
CA VAL A 272 -11.12 -8.57 17.42
C VAL A 272 -10.16 -8.32 18.57
N ARG A 273 -10.55 -8.71 19.79
CA ARG A 273 -9.64 -8.74 20.93
C ARG A 273 -9.03 -10.13 21.06
N LEU A 274 -7.72 -10.21 20.86
CA LEU A 274 -6.93 -11.43 20.93
C LEU A 274 -6.45 -11.68 22.37
N ASP A 275 -6.15 -12.93 22.69
CA ASP A 275 -5.43 -13.28 23.92
C ASP A 275 -3.93 -12.97 23.79
N TRP A 276 -3.20 -13.06 24.91
CA TRP A 276 -1.75 -12.83 24.96
C TRP A 276 -0.94 -13.78 24.07
N GLY A 277 -1.47 -14.97 23.80
CA GLY A 277 -0.85 -15.91 22.87
C GLY A 277 -1.19 -15.64 21.41
N TYR A 278 -2.17 -14.79 21.09
CA TYR A 278 -2.76 -14.65 19.75
C TYR A 278 -3.32 -15.97 19.19
N GLY A 279 -3.69 -16.92 20.06
CA GLY A 279 -4.26 -18.21 19.68
C GLY A 279 -5.78 -18.27 19.75
N THR A 280 -6.38 -17.36 20.49
CA THR A 280 -7.81 -17.22 20.68
C THR A 280 -8.18 -15.74 20.66
N GLY A 281 -9.46 -15.43 20.49
CA GLY A 281 -9.94 -14.07 20.57
C GLY A 281 -11.46 -13.99 20.61
N VAL A 282 -11.95 -12.77 20.70
CA VAL A 282 -13.38 -12.46 20.64
C VAL A 282 -13.57 -11.38 19.60
N LEU A 283 -14.43 -11.65 18.61
CA LEU A 283 -14.95 -10.59 17.76
C LEU A 283 -15.85 -9.70 18.61
N GLU A 284 -15.37 -8.52 18.99
CA GLU A 284 -16.12 -7.61 19.86
C GLU A 284 -17.23 -6.92 19.10
N ARG A 285 -16.96 -6.51 17.85
CA ARG A 285 -17.91 -5.80 17.00
C ARG A 285 -17.50 -5.83 15.53
N ARG A 286 -18.49 -5.58 14.68
CA ARG A 286 -18.30 -5.22 13.26
C ARG A 286 -18.65 -3.75 13.12
N ALA A 287 -17.65 -2.90 13.29
CA ALA A 287 -17.84 -1.47 13.27
C ALA A 287 -18.14 -0.99 11.84
N THR A 288 -19.01 0.01 11.73
CA THR A 288 -19.33 0.67 10.46
C THR A 288 -19.00 2.15 10.58
N ASN A 289 -18.77 2.83 9.45
CA ASN A 289 -18.64 4.27 9.44
C ASN A 289 -19.14 4.81 8.08
N PRO A 290 -19.89 5.93 8.04
CA PRO A 290 -20.42 6.50 6.79
C PRO A 290 -19.36 6.87 5.74
N LEU A 291 -18.10 7.04 6.16
CA LEU A 291 -16.99 7.32 5.25
C LEU A 291 -16.49 6.07 4.50
N LEU A 292 -16.86 4.87 4.95
CA LEU A 292 -16.41 3.62 4.34
C LEU A 292 -17.30 3.25 3.16
N ASP A 293 -16.68 3.16 1.99
CA ASP A 293 -17.34 2.78 0.74
C ASP A 293 -16.53 1.66 0.08
N ARG A 294 -16.93 0.41 0.39
CA ARG A 294 -16.26 -0.81 -0.05
C ARG A 294 -14.73 -0.73 0.09
N PRO A 295 -14.23 -0.57 1.34
CA PRO A 295 -12.81 -0.45 1.60
C PRO A 295 -12.05 -1.78 1.44
N SER A 296 -10.81 -1.73 0.97
CA SER A 296 -9.90 -2.89 0.96
C SER A 296 -9.05 -2.94 2.24
N THR A 297 -8.20 -1.93 2.45
CA THR A 297 -7.21 -1.95 3.53
C THR A 297 -7.08 -0.62 4.27
N ALA A 298 -6.27 -0.61 5.32
CA ALA A 298 -6.03 0.57 6.13
C ALA A 298 -4.61 0.63 6.73
N ALA A 299 -4.20 1.84 7.11
CA ALA A 299 -2.97 2.10 7.84
C ALA A 299 -3.26 2.95 9.10
N PHE A 300 -2.56 2.69 10.20
CA PHE A 300 -2.70 3.53 11.39
C PHE A 300 -2.19 4.94 11.16
N ASP A 301 -2.90 5.92 11.70
CA ASP A 301 -2.50 7.32 11.76
C ASP A 301 -2.86 7.91 13.14
N GLY A 302 -1.96 7.67 14.10
CA GLY A 302 -2.18 8.04 15.50
C GLY A 302 -3.38 7.30 16.10
N ASP A 303 -4.39 8.05 16.51
CA ASP A 303 -5.66 7.57 17.08
C ASP A 303 -6.74 7.23 16.02
N ALA A 304 -6.37 7.23 14.74
CA ALA A 304 -7.24 6.90 13.63
C ALA A 304 -6.63 5.83 12.73
N ILE A 305 -7.43 5.39 11.76
CA ILE A 305 -6.97 4.65 10.58
C ILE A 305 -7.24 5.48 9.33
N LEU A 306 -6.31 5.43 8.39
CA LEU A 306 -6.53 5.83 7.01
C LEU A 306 -7.03 4.60 6.26
N VAL A 307 -8.18 4.70 5.61
CA VAL A 307 -8.82 3.61 4.89
C VAL A 307 -8.97 4.03 3.43
N VAL A 308 -8.65 3.12 2.52
CA VAL A 308 -8.83 3.34 1.08
C VAL A 308 -10.14 2.71 0.63
N ASN A 309 -10.99 3.52 0.00
CA ASN A 309 -12.27 3.10 -0.55
C ASN A 309 -12.05 2.54 -1.96
N PHE A 310 -11.87 1.23 -2.04
CA PHE A 310 -11.48 0.51 -3.25
C PHE A 310 -12.62 0.39 -4.26
N GLN A 311 -13.83 0.05 -3.78
CA GLN A 311 -14.98 -0.20 -4.65
C GLN A 311 -14.69 -1.29 -5.71
N TYR A 312 -14.10 -2.39 -5.26
CA TYR A 312 -13.72 -3.53 -6.09
C TYR A 312 -14.85 -4.00 -7.01
N ALA A 313 -14.53 -4.20 -8.29
CA ALA A 313 -15.43 -4.76 -9.30
C ALA A 313 -16.81 -4.07 -9.40
N VAL A 314 -16.92 -2.81 -8.96
CA VAL A 314 -18.15 -2.02 -9.07
C VAL A 314 -18.26 -1.44 -10.49
N PRO A 315 -19.32 -1.75 -11.26
CA PRO A 315 -19.43 -1.27 -12.64
C PRO A 315 -19.51 0.26 -12.77
N ASN A 316 -20.08 0.93 -11.76
CA ASN A 316 -20.20 2.39 -11.68
C ASN A 316 -19.72 2.85 -10.30
N PRO A 317 -18.40 3.04 -10.10
CA PRO A 317 -17.86 3.45 -8.82
C PRO A 317 -18.31 4.89 -8.48
N HIS A 318 -18.48 5.17 -7.20
CA HIS A 318 -18.65 6.52 -6.69
C HIS A 318 -17.33 7.27 -6.80
N LEU A 319 -17.29 8.29 -7.66
CA LEU A 319 -16.09 9.08 -7.93
C LEU A 319 -16.16 10.47 -7.27
N PRO A 320 -15.01 11.08 -6.93
CA PRO A 320 -13.66 10.50 -7.04
C PRO A 320 -13.45 9.35 -6.04
N TYR A 321 -12.52 8.43 -6.34
CA TYR A 321 -12.06 7.48 -5.33
C TYR A 321 -11.45 8.24 -4.15
N THR A 322 -11.53 7.66 -2.95
CA THR A 322 -11.14 8.36 -1.72
C THR A 322 -10.25 7.52 -0.82
N VAL A 323 -9.35 8.20 -0.13
CA VAL A 323 -8.82 7.76 1.16
C VAL A 323 -9.52 8.56 2.24
N VAL A 324 -9.95 7.91 3.31
CA VAL A 324 -10.67 8.52 4.43
C VAL A 324 -9.93 8.28 5.73
N ARG A 325 -10.02 9.20 6.68
CA ARG A 325 -9.49 9.06 8.03
C ARG A 325 -10.65 8.81 8.99
N VAL A 326 -10.66 7.64 9.61
CA VAL A 326 -11.67 7.24 10.59
C VAL A 326 -11.03 7.15 11.96
N PRO A 327 -11.39 8.02 12.92
CA PRO A 327 -10.98 7.88 14.32
C PRO A 327 -11.31 6.48 14.86
N LEU A 328 -10.40 5.88 15.62
CA LEU A 328 -10.66 4.58 16.24
C LEU A 328 -11.84 4.62 17.22
N ALA A 329 -12.10 5.79 17.81
CA ALA A 329 -13.26 6.03 18.67
C ALA A 329 -14.59 6.02 17.90
N ASP A 330 -14.58 6.22 16.58
CA ASP A 330 -15.75 6.19 15.71
C ASP A 330 -15.98 4.78 15.12
N LEU A 331 -15.09 3.82 15.41
CA LEU A 331 -15.27 2.40 15.10
C LEU A 331 -16.02 1.71 16.26
N THR A 332 -17.24 2.20 16.50
CA THR A 332 -18.19 1.67 17.50
C THR A 332 -19.10 0.61 16.93
#